data_AF-Q0RN10-F1
#
_entry.id   AF-Q0RN10-F1
#
_cell.length_a   1.000
_cell.length_b   1.000
_cell.length_c   1.000
_cell.angle_alpha   90.00
_cell.angle_beta   90.00
_cell.angle_gamma   90.00
#
_symmetry.space_group_name_H-M   'P 1'
#
loop_
_entity.id
_entity.type
_entity.pdbx_description
1 polymer ?
#
loop_
_entity_poly.entity_id
_entity_poly.type
_entity_poly.pdbx_seq_one_letter_code
_entity_poly.pdbx_strand_id
1 'polypeptide(L)'
;MRGAALRGVSESMAMIYTGNTMYARVGDRLIQQGRPGHGERHGVILEIRGEGGKAPYVVRWDDGRQSWYIPGTSPPTELRASRDR
;
A
#
# COMPACT_ATOMS: atom_id res chain seq x y z
N MET A 1 -23.06 4.39 -22.72
CA MET A 1 -22.23 5.62 -22.75
C MET A 1 -20.99 5.35 -21.91
N ARG A 2 -19.84 5.87 -22.34
CA ARG A 2 -18.49 5.41 -22.01
C ARG A 2 -18.10 5.66 -20.55
N GLY A 3 -17.58 4.64 -19.87
CA GLY A 3 -16.84 4.75 -18.61
C GLY A 3 -15.47 4.07 -18.81
N ALA A 4 -14.39 4.83 -18.59
CA ALA A 4 -13.05 4.54 -19.05
C ALA A 4 -12.47 3.23 -18.47
N ALA A 5 -11.81 2.47 -19.34
CA ALA A 5 -11.07 1.28 -18.99
C ALA A 5 -9.88 1.63 -18.07
N LEU A 6 -9.87 1.07 -16.86
CA LEU A 6 -8.65 0.93 -16.06
C LEU A 6 -7.83 -0.22 -16.65
N ARG A 7 -7.12 0.05 -17.75
CA ARG A 7 -6.08 -0.86 -18.25
C ARG A 7 -4.83 -0.69 -17.39
N GLY A 8 -4.35 -1.77 -16.78
CA GLY A 8 -2.93 -1.87 -16.41
C GLY A 8 -2.62 -2.41 -15.02
N VAL A 9 -3.06 -3.63 -14.71
CA VAL A 9 -2.18 -4.55 -13.98
C VAL A 9 -2.22 -5.85 -14.76
N SER A 10 -1.12 -6.22 -15.42
CA SER A 10 -1.04 -7.47 -16.19
C SER A 10 -1.03 -8.66 -15.24
N GLU A 11 -1.62 -9.78 -15.65
CA GLU A 11 -1.66 -11.05 -14.89
C GLU A 11 -0.26 -11.55 -14.50
N SER A 12 0.76 -11.18 -15.27
CA SER A 12 2.19 -11.42 -15.00
C SER A 12 2.78 -10.61 -13.84
N MET A 13 2.20 -9.45 -13.51
CA MET A 13 2.63 -8.60 -12.41
C MET A 13 2.07 -9.09 -11.06
N ALA A 14 0.91 -9.75 -11.08
CA ALA A 14 0.30 -10.37 -9.89
C ALA A 14 1.18 -11.50 -9.31
N MET A 15 1.88 -12.26 -10.17
CA MET A 15 2.72 -13.39 -9.74
C MET A 15 4.00 -12.95 -9.00
N ILE A 16 4.52 -11.74 -9.26
CA ILE A 16 5.75 -11.22 -8.63
C ILE A 16 5.49 -10.60 -7.24
N TYR A 17 4.22 -10.37 -6.88
CA TYR A 17 3.82 -9.72 -5.62
C TYR A 17 3.28 -10.68 -4.56
N THR A 18 3.14 -11.98 -4.87
CA THR A 18 2.70 -13.01 -3.91
C THR A 18 3.73 -13.32 -2.80
N GLY A 19 4.91 -12.67 -2.83
CA GLY A 19 6.03 -12.94 -1.91
C GLY A 19 5.89 -12.37 -0.48
N ASN A 20 5.05 -11.37 -0.23
CA ASN A 20 4.83 -10.83 1.12
C ASN A 20 3.34 -10.59 1.35
N THR A 21 2.70 -11.55 2.01
CA THR A 21 1.26 -11.53 2.27
C THR A 21 0.92 -10.55 3.39
N MET A 22 0.97 -9.25 3.10
CA MET A 22 0.44 -8.22 3.98
C MET A 22 -1.06 -8.07 3.70
N TYR A 23 -1.86 -8.04 4.77
CA TYR A 23 -3.30 -7.81 4.72
C TYR A 23 -3.63 -6.54 5.51
N ALA A 24 -4.44 -5.67 4.94
CA ALA A 24 -4.79 -4.39 5.57
C ALA A 24 -6.27 -4.06 5.39
N ARG A 25 -6.71 -3.00 6.09
CA ARG A 25 -8.01 -2.34 5.92
C ARG A 25 -7.79 -0.87 5.53
N VAL A 26 -8.79 -0.29 4.87
CA VAL A 26 -8.84 1.17 4.67
C VAL A 26 -8.86 1.86 6.04
N GLY A 27 -8.04 2.88 6.19
CA GLY A 27 -7.83 3.61 7.44
C GLY A 27 -6.65 3.09 8.27
N ASP A 28 -6.13 1.89 8.00
CA ASP A 28 -4.94 1.41 8.69
C ASP A 28 -3.71 2.25 8.34
N ARG A 29 -2.77 2.35 9.28
CA ARG A 29 -1.57 3.18 9.14
C ARG A 29 -0.36 2.33 8.77
N LEU A 30 0.37 2.78 7.75
CA LEU A 30 1.67 2.24 7.37
C LEU A 30 2.76 3.09 8.01
N ILE A 31 3.73 2.42 8.62
CA ILE A 31 4.98 3.01 9.10
C ILE A 31 6.10 2.38 8.28
N GLN A 32 6.57 3.10 7.29
CA GLN A 32 7.67 2.68 6.43
C GLN A 32 8.99 3.15 7.05
N GLN A 33 9.90 2.22 7.30
CA GLN A 33 11.24 2.57 7.75
C GLN A 33 11.98 3.33 6.65
N GLY A 34 12.58 4.46 7.02
CA GLY A 34 13.43 5.23 6.14
C GLY A 34 14.74 4.49 5.84
N ARG A 35 15.48 4.96 4.82
CA ARG A 35 16.88 4.56 4.64
C ARG A 35 17.71 5.14 5.81
N PRO A 36 18.87 4.57 6.16
CA PRO A 36 19.75 5.14 7.19
C PRO A 36 19.99 6.64 6.95
N GLY A 37 19.72 7.48 7.96
CA GLY A 37 19.78 8.94 7.86
C GLY A 37 18.50 9.63 7.36
N HIS A 38 17.46 8.86 7.03
CA HIS A 38 16.14 9.35 6.66
C HIS A 38 15.11 8.86 7.68
N GLY A 39 14.24 9.75 8.17
CA GLY A 39 13.21 9.40 9.15
C GLY A 39 12.17 8.41 8.61
N GLU A 40 11.41 7.83 9.52
CA GLU A 40 10.24 7.01 9.19
C GLU A 40 9.24 7.80 8.35
N ARG A 41 8.54 7.10 7.46
CA ARG A 41 7.50 7.68 6.62
C ARG A 41 6.16 7.04 6.96
N HIS A 42 5.21 7.89 7.35
CA HIS A 42 3.90 7.46 7.83
C HIS A 42 2.85 7.74 6.76
N GLY A 43 1.88 6.84 6.62
CA GLY A 43 0.77 7.04 5.70
C GLY A 43 -0.48 6.24 6.08
N VAL A 44 -1.63 6.66 5.59
CA VAL A 44 -2.92 6.00 5.81
C VAL A 44 -3.36 5.34 4.52
N ILE A 45 -3.80 4.08 4.62
CA ILE A 45 -4.37 3.35 3.50
C ILE A 45 -5.74 3.94 3.17
N LEU A 46 -5.88 4.45 1.94
CA LEU A 46 -7.12 5.02 1.42
C LEU A 46 -7.91 4.02 0.60
N GLU A 47 -7.21 3.08 -0.05
CA GLU A 47 -7.83 2.06 -0.89
C GLU A 47 -7.01 0.78 -0.90
N ILE A 48 -7.71 -0.35 -0.97
CA ILE A 48 -7.14 -1.67 -1.15
C ILE A 48 -7.52 -2.16 -2.53
N ARG A 49 -6.53 -2.51 -3.34
CA ARG A 49 -6.71 -2.96 -4.72
C ARG A 49 -6.57 -4.46 -4.87
N GLY A 50 -5.90 -5.13 -3.93
CA GLY A 50 -5.81 -6.59 -3.90
C GLY A 50 -7.01 -7.23 -3.18
N GLU A 51 -7.36 -8.44 -3.61
CA GLU A 51 -8.48 -9.19 -3.05
C GLU A 51 -8.26 -9.52 -1.56
N GLY A 52 -9.33 -9.44 -0.76
CA GLY A 52 -9.30 -9.88 0.63
C GLY A 52 -8.38 -9.08 1.55
N GLY A 53 -8.07 -7.83 1.22
CA GLY A 53 -7.16 -6.98 2.01
C GLY A 53 -5.71 -6.98 1.54
N LYS A 54 -5.40 -7.70 0.45
CA LYS A 54 -4.04 -7.82 -0.07
C LYS A 54 -3.59 -6.53 -0.77
N ALA A 55 -2.27 -6.33 -0.82
CA ALA A 55 -1.66 -5.31 -1.66
C ALA A 55 -2.00 -5.56 -3.15
N PRO A 56 -1.94 -4.54 -4.04
CA PRO A 56 -1.47 -3.17 -3.81
C PRO A 56 -2.43 -2.28 -3.01
N TYR A 57 -1.88 -1.24 -2.39
CA TYR A 57 -2.64 -0.21 -1.65
C TYR A 57 -2.47 1.17 -2.28
N VAL A 58 -3.48 2.02 -2.17
CA VAL A 58 -3.33 3.47 -2.36
C VAL A 58 -3.16 4.10 -0.99
N VAL A 59 -2.06 4.82 -0.78
CA VAL A 59 -1.67 5.38 0.52
C VAL A 59 -1.57 6.89 0.40
N ARG A 60 -2.14 7.62 1.37
CA ARG A 60 -1.82 9.04 1.58
C ARG A 60 -0.78 9.14 2.68
N TRP A 61 0.37 9.67 2.33
CA TRP A 61 1.48 9.90 3.24
C TRP A 61 1.31 11.21 3.99
N ASP A 62 1.95 11.32 5.16
CA ASP A 62 1.88 12.51 6.01
C ASP A 62 2.51 13.76 5.35
N ASP A 63 3.35 13.56 4.31
CA ASP A 63 3.86 14.64 3.44
C ASP A 63 2.82 15.16 2.43
N GLY A 64 1.59 14.66 2.48
CA GLY A 64 0.48 15.02 1.62
C GLY A 64 0.46 14.28 0.28
N ARG A 65 1.50 13.53 -0.09
CA ARG A 65 1.52 12.78 -1.35
C ARG A 65 0.64 11.54 -1.27
N GLN A 66 -0.02 11.21 -2.37
CA GLN A 66 -0.64 9.89 -2.57
C GLN A 66 0.18 9.05 -3.53
N SER A 67 0.35 7.76 -3.22
CA SER A 67 1.02 6.82 -4.11
C SER A 67 0.44 5.41 -4.00
N TRP A 68 0.69 4.62 -5.04
CA TRP A 68 0.58 3.17 -4.97
C TRP A 68 1.67 2.62 -4.04
N TYR A 69 1.36 1.56 -3.31
CA TYR A 69 2.26 0.93 -2.37
C TYR A 69 2.20 -0.59 -2.48
N ILE A 70 3.39 -1.20 -2.54
CA ILE A 70 3.59 -2.65 -2.68
C ILE A 70 4.70 -3.06 -1.71
N PRO A 71 4.41 -3.78 -0.61
CA PRO A 71 5.37 -4.10 0.44
C PRO A 71 6.66 -4.76 -0.06
N GLY A 72 6.56 -5.70 -1.00
CA GLY A 72 7.70 -6.48 -1.50
C GLY A 72 8.74 -5.71 -2.31
N THR A 73 8.42 -4.49 -2.80
CA THR A 73 9.37 -3.62 -3.52
C THR A 73 9.81 -2.42 -2.68
N SER A 74 9.26 -2.27 -1.48
CA SER A 74 9.49 -1.14 -0.60
C SER A 74 10.31 -1.53 0.64
N PRO A 75 10.91 -0.56 1.34
CA PRO A 75 11.53 -0.78 2.64
C PRO A 75 10.61 -1.49 3.65
N PRO A 76 11.18 -2.13 4.69
CA PRO A 76 10.41 -2.76 5.76
C PRO A 76 9.33 -1.84 6.30
N THR A 77 8.14 -2.38 6.51
CA THR A 77 6.97 -1.59 6.87
C THR A 77 6.10 -2.32 7.87
N GLU A 78 5.60 -1.58 8.85
CA GLU A 78 4.69 -2.04 9.88
C GLU A 78 3.26 -1.54 9.59
N LEU A 79 2.26 -2.38 9.86
CA LEU A 79 0.84 -1.99 9.84
C LEU A 79 0.34 -1.73 11.26
N ARG A 80 -0.34 -0.60 11.44
CA ARG A 80 -1.10 -0.31 12.65
C ARG A 80 -2.58 -0.26 12.31
N ALA A 81 -3.37 -1.03 13.05
CA ALA A 81 -4.81 -1.07 12.87
C ALA A 81 -5.40 0.30 13.21
N SER A 82 -6.36 0.73 12.40
CA SER A 82 -7.17 1.94 12.62
C SER A 82 -7.92 1.98 13.96
N ARG A 83 -8.07 0.82 14.62
CA ARG A 83 -8.85 0.63 15.85
C ARG A 83 -8.13 1.07 17.13
N ASP A 84 -6.86 1.42 17.05
CA ASP A 84 -6.00 1.75 18.20
C ASP A 84 -6.03 3.26 18.56
N ARG A 85 -7.16 3.95 18.34
CA ARG A 85 -7.33 5.37 18.66
C ARG A 85 -8.65 5.65 19.36
#